data_AF-A0A7K4BKA0-F1
#
_entry.id   AF-A0A7K4BKA0-F1
#
_cell.length_a   1.000
_cell.length_b   1.000
_cell.length_c   1.000
_cell.angle_alpha   90.00
_cell.angle_beta   90.00
_cell.angle_gamma   90.00
#
_symmetry.space_group_name_H-M   'P 1'
#
loop_
_entity.id
_entity.type
_entity.pdbx_description
1 polymer ?
#
loop_
_entity_poly.entity_id
_entity_poly.type
_entity_poly.pdbx_seq_one_letter_code
_entity_poly.pdbx_strand_id
1 'polypeptide(L)'
;MMLVLDASVFFSEVPVEGSAWTTPSVVEELNDFHAKCRFEALAAMGLQVREPREEDLERVAAAALQTGDAGVLSATDQDIL
;
A
#
# COMPACT_ATOMS: atom_id res chain seq x y z
N MET A 1 -15.23 -6.58 -4.22
CA MET A 1 -14.69 -5.26 -3.83
C MET A 1 -13.17 -5.32 -4.02
N MET A 2 -12.54 -4.22 -4.41
CA MET A 2 -11.08 -4.16 -4.60
C MET A 2 -10.46 -3.55 -3.36
N LEU A 3 -9.44 -4.21 -2.81
CA LEU A 3 -8.71 -3.75 -1.62
C LEU A 3 -7.34 -3.20 -2.03
N VAL A 4 -6.90 -2.11 -1.40
CA VAL A 4 -5.51 -1.65 -1.45
C VAL A 4 -4.92 -1.90 -0.08
N LEU A 5 -3.81 -2.64 -0.01
CA LEU A 5 -3.19 -3.05 1.23
C LEU A 5 -2.01 -2.14 1.57
N ASP A 6 -2.10 -1.53 2.75
CA ASP A 6 -1.01 -0.82 3.42
C ASP A 6 -0.01 -1.82 4.06
N ALA A 7 1.20 -1.34 4.36
CA ALA A 7 2.25 -2.07 5.07
C ALA A 7 1.74 -2.72 6.36
N SER A 8 0.90 -2.01 7.13
CA SER A 8 0.35 -2.50 8.40
C SER A 8 -0.43 -3.82 8.29
N VAL A 9 -1.02 -4.13 7.13
CA VAL A 9 -1.75 -5.39 6.88
C VAL A 9 -0.81 -6.59 6.89
N PHE A 10 0.46 -6.40 6.53
CA PHE A 10 1.48 -7.45 6.53
C PHE A 10 2.08 -7.72 7.91
N PHE A 11 1.84 -6.83 8.89
CA PHE A 11 2.25 -7.02 10.29
C PHE A 11 1.11 -7.47 11.20
N SER A 12 -0.10 -7.63 10.66
CA SER A 12 -1.29 -8.02 11.42
C SER A 12 -1.88 -9.35 10.95
N GLU A 13 -2.76 -9.95 11.75
CA GLU A 13 -3.44 -11.21 11.43
C GLU A 13 -4.79 -11.00 10.73
N VAL A 14 -5.05 -9.80 10.17
CA VAL A 14 -6.33 -9.47 9.54
C VAL A 14 -6.55 -10.36 8.31
N PRO A 15 -7.68 -11.07 8.17
CA PRO A 15 -7.95 -11.85 6.97
C PRO A 15 -8.16 -10.93 5.77
N VAL A 16 -7.50 -11.25 4.65
CA VAL A 16 -7.68 -10.55 3.38
C VAL A 16 -8.41 -11.49 2.42
N GLU A 17 -9.62 -11.12 2.02
CA GLU A 17 -10.46 -11.91 1.13
C GLU A 17 -10.78 -11.13 -0.14
N GLY A 18 -10.61 -11.78 -1.30
CA GLY A 18 -10.92 -11.20 -2.61
C GLY A 18 -9.73 -10.55 -3.31
N SER A 19 -10.01 -9.69 -4.30
CA SER A 19 -8.98 -9.03 -5.10
C SER A 19 -8.31 -7.90 -4.33
N ALA A 20 -7.01 -8.02 -4.11
CA ALA A 20 -6.21 -7.07 -3.37
C ALA A 20 -5.00 -6.60 -4.20
N TRP A 21 -4.67 -5.31 -4.05
CA TRP A 21 -3.49 -4.68 -4.63
C TRP A 21 -2.60 -4.08 -3.54
N THR A 22 -1.32 -3.94 -3.82
CA THR A 22 -0.38 -3.15 -3.01
C THR A 22 0.63 -2.47 -3.94
N THR A 23 1.46 -1.59 -3.42
CA THR A 23 2.43 -0.81 -4.21
C THR A 23 3.85 -1.33 -4.00
N PRO A 24 4.77 -1.08 -4.95
CA PRO A 24 6.17 -1.46 -4.77
C PRO A 24 6.81 -0.83 -3.53
N SER A 25 6.47 0.42 -3.22
CA SER A 25 6.97 1.14 -2.03
C SER A 25 6.62 0.42 -0.73
N VAL A 26 5.39 -0.08 -0.60
CA VAL A 26 5.01 -0.92 0.56
C VAL A 26 5.87 -2.17 0.65
N VAL A 27 6.12 -2.86 -0.48
CA VAL A 27 6.94 -4.08 -0.50
C VAL A 27 8.39 -3.79 -0.10
N GLU A 28 8.93 -2.64 -0.49
CA GLU A 28 10.28 -2.20 -0.10
C GLU A 28 10.41 -1.92 1.41
N GLU A 29 9.34 -1.46 2.06
CA GLU A 29 9.31 -1.24 3.51
C GLU A 29 9.26 -2.54 4.32
N LEU A 30 8.75 -3.63 3.74
CA LEU A 30 8.67 -4.94 4.39
C LEU A 30 10.06 -5.52 4.63
N ASN A 31 10.68 -5.17 5.76
CA ASN A 31 11.99 -5.66 6.16
C ASN A 31 11.94 -6.85 7.13
N ASP A 32 10.79 -7.05 7.78
CA ASP A 32 10.57 -8.15 8.71
C ASP A 32 10.32 -9.49 7.99
N PHE A 33 10.88 -10.57 8.52
CA PHE A 33 10.75 -11.90 7.92
C PHE A 33 9.30 -12.40 7.91
N HIS A 34 8.55 -12.18 8.99
CA HIS A 34 7.16 -12.59 9.08
C HIS A 34 6.30 -11.83 8.07
N ALA A 35 6.50 -10.52 7.95
CA ALA A 35 5.80 -9.69 6.97
C ALA A 35 6.08 -10.12 5.53
N LYS A 36 7.34 -10.46 5.20
CA LYS A 36 7.70 -11.01 3.88
C LYS A 36 7.02 -12.34 3.59
N CYS A 37 7.02 -13.28 4.54
CA CYS A 37 6.31 -14.55 4.37
C CYS A 37 4.81 -14.35 4.16
N ARG A 38 4.20 -13.40 4.87
CA ARG A 38 2.79 -13.07 4.72
C ARG A 38 2.50 -12.44 3.36
N PHE A 39 3.36 -11.55 2.88
CA PHE A 39 3.27 -11.01 1.52
C PHE A 39 3.32 -12.13 0.47
N GLU A 40 4.28 -13.06 0.56
CA GLU A 40 4.38 -14.19 -0.37
C GLU A 40 3.12 -15.06 -0.36
N ALA A 41 2.55 -15.33 0.82
CA ALA A 41 1.32 -16.09 0.95
C ALA A 41 0.14 -15.37 0.27
N LEU A 42 -0.01 -14.06 0.49
CA LEU A 42 -1.07 -13.25 -0.13
C LEU A 42 -0.87 -13.14 -1.66
N ALA A 43 0.38 -13.01 -2.12
CA ALA A 43 0.72 -13.00 -3.54
C ALA A 43 0.32 -14.32 -4.22
N ALA A 44 0.57 -15.46 -3.57
CA ALA A 44 0.11 -16.76 -4.05
C ALA A 44 -1.42 -16.90 -4.10
N MET A 45 -2.15 -16.14 -3.27
CA MET A 45 -3.62 -16.08 -3.25
C MET A 45 -4.21 -15.04 -4.21
N GLY A 46 -3.38 -14.26 -4.92
CA GLY A 46 -3.81 -13.32 -5.95
C GLY A 46 -3.66 -11.84 -5.61
N LEU A 47 -2.93 -11.48 -4.54
CA LEU A 47 -2.45 -10.11 -4.34
C LEU A 47 -1.56 -9.70 -5.52
N GLN A 48 -1.80 -8.51 -6.07
CA GLN A 48 -0.98 -7.94 -7.15
C GLN A 48 -0.24 -6.69 -6.70
N VAL A 49 0.99 -6.53 -7.15
CA VAL A 49 1.76 -5.30 -6.95
C VAL A 49 1.55 -4.40 -8.17
N ARG A 50 1.16 -3.15 -7.95
CA ARG A 50 0.90 -2.18 -9.02
C ARG A 50 1.42 -0.81 -8.63
N GLU A 51 2.05 -0.13 -9.59
CA GLU A 51 2.47 1.25 -9.42
C GLU A 51 1.26 2.22 -9.52
N PRO A 52 1.19 3.24 -8.66
CA PRO A 52 0.25 4.33 -8.81
C PRO A 52 0.56 5.10 -10.10
N ARG A 53 -0.46 5.76 -10.66
CA ARG A 53 -0.24 6.64 -11.83
C ARG A 53 0.21 8.01 -11.34
N GLU A 54 1.03 8.67 -12.14
CA GLU A 54 1.49 10.03 -11.85
C GLU A 54 0.31 11.00 -11.63
N GLU A 55 -0.75 10.88 -12.44
CA GLU A 55 -1.99 11.67 -12.28
C GLU A 55 -2.68 11.44 -10.92
N ASP A 56 -2.62 10.23 -10.37
CA ASP A 56 -3.22 9.90 -9.07
C ASP A 56 -2.39 10.51 -7.94
N LEU A 57 -1.05 10.41 -8.03
CA LEU A 57 -0.11 11.03 -7.09
C LEU A 57 -0.24 12.55 -7.05
N GLU A 58 -0.39 13.21 -8.20
CA GLU A 58 -0.62 14.66 -8.27
C GLU A 58 -1.91 15.08 -7.54
N ARG A 59 -2.97 14.26 -7.66
CA ARG A 59 -4.25 14.52 -6.97
C ARG A 59 -4.12 14.35 -5.47
N VAL A 60 -3.38 13.34 -5.02
CA VAL A 60 -3.09 13.12 -3.59
C VAL A 60 -2.27 14.29 -3.04
N ALA A 61 -1.21 14.70 -3.74
CA ALA A 61 -0.40 15.85 -3.34
C ALA A 61 -1.21 17.14 -3.26
N ALA A 62 -2.09 17.39 -4.24
CA ALA A 62 -2.98 18.55 -4.23
C ALA A 62 -3.98 18.50 -3.06
N ALA A 63 -4.55 17.34 -2.76
CA ALA A 63 -5.44 17.16 -1.62
C ALA A 63 -4.70 17.36 -0.28
N ALA A 64 -3.52 16.78 -0.14
CA ALA A 64 -2.68 16.92 1.05
C ALA A 64 -2.25 18.38 1.29
N LEU A 65 -1.99 19.16 0.24
CA LEU A 65 -1.71 20.59 0.36
C LEU A 65 -2.94 21.37 0.84
N GLN A 66 -4.14 20.98 0.41
CA GLN A 66 -5.39 21.62 0.82
C GLN A 66 -5.77 21.31 2.27
N THR A 67 -5.53 20.08 2.73
CA THR A 67 -5.83 19.66 4.10
C THR A 67 -4.72 20.01 5.10
N GLY A 68 -3.51 20.29 4.61
CA GLY A 68 -2.33 20.58 5.42
C GLY A 68 -1.49 19.34 5.77
N ASP A 69 -1.81 18.17 5.20
CA ASP A 69 -1.15 16.89 5.46
C ASP A 69 0.11 16.66 4.62
N ALA A 70 0.42 17.57 3.68
CA ALA A 70 1.55 17.42 2.76
C ALA A 70 2.92 17.27 3.44
N GLY A 71 3.08 17.76 4.68
CA GLY A 71 4.31 17.61 5.46
C GLY A 71 4.35 16.38 6.38
N VAL A 72 3.27 15.60 6.44
CA VAL A 72 3.10 14.47 7.37
C VAL A 72 2.96 13.13 6.63
N LEU A 73 2.28 13.12 5.48
CA LEU A 73 2.15 11.92 4.66
C LEU A 73 3.51 11.46 4.14
N SER A 74 3.86 10.20 4.41
CA SER A 74 5.05 9.59 3.83
C SER A 74 4.88 9.37 2.32
N ALA A 75 5.98 9.10 1.61
CA ALA A 75 5.90 8.76 0.19
C ALA A 75 5.10 7.46 -0.04
N THR A 76 5.30 6.46 0.82
CA THR A 76 4.57 5.19 0.77
C THR A 76 3.06 5.38 0.99
N ASP A 77 2.67 6.25 1.93
CA ASP A 77 1.26 6.58 2.15
C ASP A 77 0.64 7.26 0.91
N GLN A 78 1.40 8.12 0.22
CA GLN A 78 0.92 8.77 -0.99
C GLN A 78 0.71 7.79 -2.14
N ASP A 79 1.52 6.74 -2.23
CA ASP A 79 1.42 5.74 -3.29
C ASP A 79 0.15 4.87 -3.20
N ILE A 80 -0.40 4.69 -2.00
CA ILE A 80 -1.57 3.83 -1.76
C ILE A 80 -2.92 4.57 -1.78
N LEU A 81 -2.89 5.91 -1.83
CA LEU A 81 -4.07 6.80 -1.81
C LEU A 81 -4.53 7.20 -3.22
#